data_AF-A0A842HJ57-F1
#
_entry.id   AF-A0A842HJ57-F1
#
_cell.length_a   1.000
_cell.length_b   1.000
_cell.length_c   1.000
_cell.angle_alpha   90.00
_cell.angle_beta   90.00
_cell.angle_gamma   90.00
#
_symmetry.space_group_name_H-M   'P 1'
#
loop_
_entity.id
_entity.type
_entity.pdbx_description
1 polymer ?
#
loop_
_entity_poly.entity_id
_entity_poly.type
_entity_poly.pdbx_seq_one_letter_code
_entity_poly.pdbx_strand_id
1 'polypeptide(L)'
;MSNRTIIFALSLLVGLCGLTLRAQQEPLPTRKVNVKTLLLSEHAEPVFVREAKGGGWVRCNLSKRRVSPPVEITAVGDQIIFYQPGVGTDETGAPLYNPVGSAVLPAGGKNFLLLFSESKDATEGAKYRLAAIPRDGLVGKRGQTILYNMSSYPIVGESGGERFSLKRGGYAEIHPEANKNNNLSLRLARYANDDWQVAFSTVWGNNPDLNTLFFIFDARGGKDKIEVKRFYDSPIPTPPPPEVSGL
;
A
#
# COMPACT_ATOMS: atom_id res chain seq x y z
N MET A 1 -31.46 35.02 75.57
CA MET A 1 -31.56 35.80 74.31
C MET A 1 -30.20 35.84 73.64
N SER A 2 -30.03 35.06 72.57
CA SER A 2 -29.33 35.40 71.31
C SER A 2 -28.84 34.11 70.65
N ASN A 3 -29.64 33.65 69.68
CA ASN A 3 -29.28 32.65 68.68
C ASN A 3 -28.31 33.27 67.66
N ARG A 4 -27.31 32.50 67.20
CA ARG A 4 -26.83 32.49 65.80
C ARG A 4 -25.83 31.36 65.52
N THR A 5 -26.35 30.32 64.88
CA THR A 5 -25.85 29.56 63.71
C THR A 5 -24.45 29.89 63.17
N ILE A 6 -23.64 28.87 62.85
CA ILE A 6 -23.15 28.57 61.48
C ILE A 6 -22.35 27.25 61.44
N ILE A 7 -22.80 26.39 60.53
CA ILE A 7 -22.27 25.12 60.03
C ILE A 7 -20.96 25.36 59.27
N PHE A 8 -19.85 24.65 59.54
CA PHE A 8 -18.77 24.41 58.56
C PHE A 8 -17.73 23.43 59.14
N ALA A 9 -17.72 22.18 58.65
CA ALA A 9 -16.52 21.34 58.48
C ALA A 9 -16.92 19.90 58.10
N LEU A 10 -17.39 19.69 56.86
CA LEU A 10 -17.50 18.35 56.27
C LEU A 10 -17.14 18.40 54.79
N SER A 11 -15.90 18.81 54.48
CA SER A 11 -15.42 18.85 53.10
C SER A 11 -13.90 18.72 53.05
N LEU A 12 -13.35 17.60 53.55
CA LEU A 12 -11.93 17.30 53.34
C LEU A 12 -11.62 15.80 53.36
N LEU A 13 -12.36 14.99 52.58
CA LEU A 13 -11.92 13.61 52.31
C LEU A 13 -12.51 13.00 51.02
N VAL A 14 -12.55 13.76 49.92
CA VAL A 14 -12.83 13.22 48.56
C VAL A 14 -11.73 13.63 47.56
N GLY A 15 -10.65 14.27 48.04
CA GLY A 15 -9.65 14.91 47.19
C GLY A 15 -8.33 14.16 46.99
N LEU A 16 -8.28 12.82 47.12
CA LEU A 16 -7.00 12.08 47.05
C LEU A 16 -7.02 10.73 46.32
N CYS A 17 -8.07 10.44 45.53
CA CYS A 17 -8.05 9.31 44.57
C CYS A 17 -8.20 9.74 43.10
N GLY A 18 -8.21 11.03 42.81
CA GLY A 18 -8.32 11.57 41.44
C GLY A 18 -6.98 11.77 40.72
N LEU A 19 -5.86 11.34 41.32
CA LEU A 19 -4.54 11.41 40.68
C LEU A 19 -4.39 10.29 39.65
N THR A 20 -4.86 10.59 38.46
CA THR A 20 -4.22 10.25 37.20
C THR A 20 -3.97 8.76 36.96
N LEU A 21 -5.04 8.01 36.71
CA LEU A 21 -5.04 7.10 35.56
C LEU A 21 -4.95 7.96 34.28
N ARG A 22 -3.80 8.60 34.05
CA ARG A 22 -3.34 8.73 32.67
C ARG A 22 -3.01 7.30 32.30
N ALA A 23 -3.95 6.62 31.65
CA ALA A 23 -3.59 5.46 30.85
C ALA A 23 -2.38 5.90 30.03
N GLN A 24 -1.19 5.42 30.39
CA GLN A 24 -0.04 5.46 29.51
C GLN A 24 -0.51 4.68 28.29
N GLN A 25 -0.98 5.39 27.28
CA GLN A 25 -1.31 4.80 26.01
C GLN A 25 -0.02 4.15 25.55
N GLU A 26 0.03 2.82 25.59
CA GLU A 26 1.25 2.07 25.27
C GLU A 26 1.74 2.57 23.91
N PRO A 27 3.05 2.87 23.78
CA PRO A 27 3.58 3.38 22.52
C PRO A 27 3.25 2.37 21.43
N LEU A 28 2.65 2.87 20.34
CA LEU A 28 2.24 2.01 19.22
C LEU A 28 3.43 1.15 18.77
N PRO A 29 3.21 -0.16 18.58
CA PRO A 29 4.29 -1.07 18.21
C PRO A 29 4.90 -0.63 16.88
N THR A 30 6.23 -0.57 16.81
CA THR A 30 6.92 -0.24 15.56
C THR A 30 7.39 -1.50 14.86
N ARG A 31 7.26 -1.58 13.53
CA ARG A 31 7.80 -2.69 12.73
C ARG A 31 8.55 -2.20 11.50
N LYS A 32 9.67 -2.84 11.20
CA LYS A 32 10.39 -2.64 9.95
C LYS A 32 9.70 -3.41 8.82
N VAL A 33 9.47 -2.74 7.70
CA VAL A 33 8.87 -3.32 6.50
C VAL A 33 9.61 -2.83 5.27
N ASN A 34 9.69 -3.68 4.25
CA ASN A 34 10.20 -3.32 2.94
C ASN A 34 9.04 -2.91 2.04
N VAL A 35 9.12 -1.70 1.50
CA VAL A 35 8.09 -1.18 0.60
C VAL A 35 8.67 -0.90 -0.77
N LYS A 36 7.95 -1.32 -1.80
CA LYS A 36 8.07 -0.78 -3.16
C LYS A 36 6.87 0.10 -3.43
N THR A 37 7.03 1.09 -4.29
CA THR A 37 5.96 2.01 -4.65
C THR A 37 5.68 1.97 -6.14
N LEU A 38 4.42 2.21 -6.50
CA LEU A 38 3.98 2.36 -7.88
C LEU A 38 2.88 3.42 -7.94
N LEU A 39 3.01 4.37 -8.86
CA LEU A 39 2.03 5.41 -9.09
C LEU A 39 1.14 5.07 -10.28
N LEU A 40 -0.17 5.14 -10.08
CA LEU A 40 -1.18 4.88 -11.12
C LEU A 40 -1.69 6.16 -11.79
N SER A 41 -1.28 7.35 -11.33
CA SER A 41 -1.65 8.65 -11.88
C SER A 41 -0.54 9.33 -12.69
N GLU A 42 -0.86 10.49 -13.29
CA GLU A 42 0.01 11.17 -14.24
C GLU A 42 1.13 11.98 -13.59
N HIS A 43 0.86 12.57 -12.42
CA HIS A 43 1.76 13.48 -11.72
C HIS A 43 2.53 12.77 -10.61
N ALA A 44 3.83 12.61 -10.82
CA ALA A 44 4.73 12.00 -9.86
C ALA A 44 5.53 13.08 -9.12
N GLU A 45 5.33 13.14 -7.81
CA GLU A 45 6.20 13.90 -6.91
C GLU A 45 6.74 12.93 -5.84
N PRO A 46 7.97 13.15 -5.35
CA PRO A 46 8.47 12.36 -4.24
C PRO A 46 7.59 12.54 -3.01
N VAL A 47 7.48 11.47 -2.23
CA VAL A 47 6.80 11.48 -0.93
C VAL A 47 7.78 10.99 0.13
N PHE A 48 7.53 11.36 1.37
CA PHE A 48 8.42 11.09 2.49
C PHE A 48 7.69 10.35 3.60
N VAL A 49 8.40 9.47 4.30
CA VAL A 49 7.91 8.81 5.51
C VAL A 49 8.78 9.28 6.66
N ARG A 50 8.16 9.66 7.77
CA ARG A 50 8.89 9.96 9.01
C ARG A 50 9.26 8.66 9.69
N GLU A 51 10.53 8.46 10.03
CA GLU A 51 10.92 7.31 10.82
C GLU A 51 10.42 7.43 12.27
N ALA A 52 10.10 6.30 12.88
CA ALA A 52 9.71 6.26 14.28
C ALA A 52 10.85 6.75 15.21
N LYS A 53 10.51 7.16 16.44
CA LYS A 53 11.46 7.53 17.51
C LYS A 53 12.42 8.68 17.18
N GLY A 54 11.98 9.66 16.38
CA GLY A 54 12.78 10.84 16.06
C GLY A 54 13.83 10.62 14.96
N GLY A 55 13.72 9.51 14.22
CA GLY A 55 14.48 9.35 12.98
C GLY A 55 14.09 10.39 11.92
N GLY A 56 14.93 10.50 10.89
CA GLY A 56 14.79 11.49 9.83
C GLY A 56 13.63 11.20 8.87
N TRP A 57 13.69 11.85 7.71
CA TRP A 57 12.72 11.65 6.62
C TRP A 57 13.29 10.68 5.60
N VAL A 58 12.57 9.60 5.32
CA VAL A 58 12.91 8.65 4.26
C VAL A 58 12.16 9.01 2.99
N ARG A 59 12.91 9.32 1.93
CA ARG A 59 12.35 9.64 0.62
C ARG A 59 11.92 8.38 -0.11
N CYS A 60 10.66 8.36 -0.54
CA CYS A 60 10.09 7.34 -1.42
C CYS A 60 9.84 7.94 -2.81
N ASN A 61 10.46 7.34 -3.84
CA ASN A 61 10.31 7.81 -5.22
C ASN A 61 9.09 7.17 -5.87
N LEU A 62 8.11 8.00 -6.24
CA LEU A 62 6.95 7.56 -7.01
C LEU A 62 7.29 7.50 -8.50
N SER A 63 6.89 6.43 -9.17
CA SER A 63 7.02 6.30 -10.62
C SER A 63 5.79 5.68 -11.24
N LYS A 64 5.36 6.24 -12.38
CA LYS A 64 4.27 5.70 -13.20
C LYS A 64 4.72 4.71 -14.27
N ARG A 65 6.04 4.50 -14.40
CA ARG A 65 6.62 3.68 -15.48
C ARG A 65 7.16 2.34 -14.97
N ARG A 66 7.57 2.29 -13.71
CA ARG A 66 8.19 1.13 -13.11
C ARG A 66 7.88 1.07 -11.62
N VAL A 67 7.90 -0.13 -11.07
CA VAL A 67 7.92 -0.31 -9.62
C VAL A 67 9.25 0.24 -9.07
N SER A 68 9.20 0.96 -7.94
CA SER A 68 10.41 1.50 -7.33
C SER A 68 11.33 0.38 -6.80
N PRO A 69 12.63 0.67 -6.59
CA PRO A 69 13.45 -0.14 -5.71
C PRO A 69 12.80 -0.27 -4.32
N PRO A 70 13.10 -1.35 -3.57
CA PRO A 70 12.62 -1.50 -2.21
C PRO A 70 13.27 -0.45 -1.29
N VAL A 71 12.47 0.05 -0.34
CA VAL A 71 12.89 0.97 0.72
C VAL A 71 12.46 0.36 2.04
N GLU A 72 13.39 0.19 2.97
CA GLU A 72 13.04 -0.20 4.35
C GLU A 72 12.47 1.02 5.08
N ILE A 73 11.33 0.85 5.72
CA ILE A 73 10.70 1.88 6.55
C ILE A 73 10.27 1.29 7.89
N THR A 74 10.28 2.12 8.92
CA THR A 74 9.73 1.75 10.23
C THR A 74 8.30 2.25 10.33
N ALA A 75 7.32 1.35 10.17
CA ALA A 75 5.92 1.65 10.36
C ALA A 75 5.57 1.76 11.85
N VAL A 76 4.67 2.68 12.19
CA VAL A 76 4.15 2.88 13.55
C VAL A 76 2.74 2.29 13.60
N GLY A 77 2.56 1.24 14.40
CA GLY A 77 1.36 0.41 14.38
C GLY A 77 1.20 -0.33 13.05
N ASP A 78 -0.01 -0.27 12.51
CA ASP A 78 -0.38 -0.83 11.20
C ASP A 78 -0.44 0.23 10.09
N GLN A 79 -0.13 1.49 10.37
CA GLN A 79 -0.28 2.57 9.39
C GLN A 79 1.08 3.17 8.99
N ILE A 80 1.18 3.59 7.73
CA ILE A 80 2.23 4.49 7.25
C ILE A 80 1.57 5.76 6.74
N ILE A 81 2.07 6.91 7.18
CA ILE A 81 1.65 8.22 6.68
C ILE A 81 2.77 8.76 5.77
N PHE A 82 2.37 9.25 4.60
CA PHE A 82 3.24 9.85 3.61
C PHE A 82 3.07 11.35 3.61
N TYR A 83 4.17 12.05 3.39
CA TYR A 83 4.27 13.50 3.46
C TYR A 83 4.92 14.10 2.22
N GLN A 84 4.66 15.38 1.97
CA GLN A 84 5.40 16.19 1.01
C GLN A 84 5.89 17.48 1.68
N PRO A 85 7.02 18.06 1.21
CA PRO A 85 7.43 19.37 1.65
C PRO A 85 6.31 20.40 1.42
N GLY A 86 5.91 21.08 2.48
CA GLY A 86 5.00 22.20 2.44
C GLY A 86 5.71 23.50 2.10
N VAL A 87 4.94 24.58 2.06
CA VAL A 87 5.49 25.94 1.95
C VAL A 87 5.93 26.41 3.33
N GLY A 88 7.16 26.89 3.46
CA GLY A 88 7.69 27.50 4.68
C GLY A 88 8.54 26.55 5.54
N THR A 89 8.91 27.05 6.71
CA THR A 89 9.71 26.35 7.71
C THR A 89 9.00 26.43 9.07
N ASP A 90 9.28 25.48 9.95
CA ASP A 90 8.83 25.55 11.34
C ASP A 90 9.61 26.61 12.13
N GLU A 91 9.29 26.77 13.41
CA GLU A 91 9.93 27.72 14.33
C GLU A 91 11.45 27.49 14.48
N THR A 92 11.96 26.32 14.07
CA THR A 92 13.38 25.97 14.10
C THR A 92 14.08 26.16 12.75
N GLY A 93 13.35 26.61 11.72
CA GLY A 93 13.87 26.75 10.36
C GLY A 93 13.90 25.45 9.56
N ALA A 94 13.32 24.36 10.07
CA ALA A 94 13.24 23.09 9.34
C ALA A 94 12.06 23.10 8.36
N PRO A 95 12.14 22.42 7.19
CA PRO A 95 11.04 22.37 6.24
C PRO A 95 9.76 21.77 6.85
N LEU A 96 8.62 22.40 6.61
CA LEU A 96 7.33 21.83 6.98
C LEU A 96 6.99 20.64 6.07
N TYR A 97 6.38 19.60 6.63
CA TYR A 97 5.94 18.42 5.90
C TYR A 97 4.45 18.20 6.10
N ASN A 98 3.69 18.27 5.00
CA ASN A 98 2.24 18.10 5.01
C ASN A 98 1.89 16.64 4.69
N PRO A 99 0.97 16.01 5.42
CA PRO A 99 0.48 14.68 5.06
C PRO A 99 -0.19 14.74 3.68
N VAL A 100 0.03 13.70 2.88
CA VAL A 100 -0.53 13.59 1.53
C VAL A 100 -1.25 12.28 1.28
N GLY A 101 -1.17 11.34 2.20
CA GLY A 101 -1.86 10.06 2.11
C GLY A 101 -1.39 9.11 3.19
N SER A 102 -2.14 8.04 3.42
CA SER A 102 -1.74 6.98 4.33
C SER A 102 -2.16 5.61 3.82
N ALA A 103 -1.44 4.58 4.24
CA ALA A 103 -1.75 3.19 3.93
C ALA A 103 -1.84 2.39 5.23
N VAL A 104 -2.89 1.56 5.33
CA VAL A 104 -2.97 0.52 6.36
C VAL A 104 -2.29 -0.74 5.81
N LEU A 105 -1.30 -1.21 6.54
CA LEU A 105 -0.52 -2.39 6.23
C LEU A 105 -1.19 -3.65 6.81
N PRO A 106 -1.46 -4.66 5.99
CA PRO A 106 -1.90 -5.97 6.47
C PRO A 106 -1.01 -6.52 7.60
N ALA A 107 -1.64 -7.20 8.56
CA ALA A 107 -0.95 -7.79 9.71
C ALA A 107 0.06 -8.86 9.27
N GLY A 108 1.20 -8.93 9.97
CA GLY A 108 2.22 -9.96 9.75
C GLY A 108 3.08 -9.84 8.48
N GLY A 109 2.67 -9.02 7.50
CA GLY A 109 3.45 -8.83 6.28
C GLY A 109 4.75 -8.03 6.52
N LYS A 110 5.79 -8.36 5.76
CA LYS A 110 7.10 -7.68 5.78
C LYS A 110 7.43 -6.99 4.48
N ASN A 111 6.89 -7.47 3.36
CA ASN A 111 7.13 -6.92 2.04
C ASN A 111 5.82 -6.43 1.44
N PHE A 112 5.78 -5.18 0.99
CA PHE A 112 4.57 -4.59 0.42
C PHE A 112 4.86 -3.85 -0.89
N LEU A 113 3.90 -3.93 -1.81
CA LEU A 113 3.76 -2.96 -2.89
C LEU A 113 2.71 -1.93 -2.49
N LEU A 114 3.11 -0.67 -2.43
CA LEU A 114 2.24 0.46 -2.17
C LEU A 114 1.80 1.07 -3.51
N LEU A 115 0.51 0.94 -3.81
CA LEU A 115 -0.10 1.56 -4.98
C LEU A 115 -0.61 2.94 -4.63
N PHE A 116 -0.09 3.96 -5.30
CA PHE A 116 -0.54 5.34 -5.19
C PHE A 116 -1.52 5.66 -6.31
N SER A 117 -2.66 6.25 -5.96
CA SER A 117 -3.63 6.81 -6.90
C SER A 117 -4.08 8.18 -6.42
N GLU A 118 -4.42 9.08 -7.33
CA GLU A 118 -4.95 10.40 -6.94
C GLU A 118 -6.30 10.26 -6.24
N SER A 119 -6.46 10.97 -5.12
CA SER A 119 -7.77 11.09 -4.49
C SER A 119 -8.66 12.04 -5.30
N LYS A 120 -9.87 11.61 -5.63
CA LYS A 120 -10.88 12.49 -6.24
C LYS A 120 -11.47 13.50 -5.25
N ASP A 121 -11.37 13.18 -3.96
CA ASP A 121 -11.89 13.99 -2.85
C ASP A 121 -10.71 14.70 -2.18
N ALA A 122 -9.90 15.42 -2.97
CA ALA A 122 -8.70 16.12 -2.52
C ALA A 122 -9.06 17.39 -1.70
N THR A 123 -9.98 17.28 -0.75
CA THR A 123 -10.11 18.26 0.33
C THR A 123 -8.96 18.06 1.33
N GLU A 124 -8.52 19.19 1.91
CA GLU A 124 -7.29 19.39 2.69
C GLU A 124 -6.66 18.13 3.33
N GLY A 125 -5.55 17.65 2.76
CA GLY A 125 -4.62 16.72 3.42
C GLY A 125 -4.45 15.31 2.81
N ALA A 126 -5.26 14.90 1.82
CA ALA A 126 -5.13 13.57 1.21
C ALA A 126 -5.05 13.60 -0.33
N LYS A 127 -3.87 14.00 -0.86
CA LYS A 127 -3.57 14.00 -2.31
C LYS A 127 -3.65 12.59 -2.92
N TYR A 128 -3.20 11.58 -2.18
CA TYR A 128 -3.14 10.20 -2.65
C TYR A 128 -4.01 9.26 -1.82
N ARG A 129 -4.68 8.34 -2.51
CA ARG A 129 -5.23 7.10 -1.94
C ARG A 129 -4.21 5.98 -2.14
N LEU A 130 -3.92 5.26 -1.08
CA LEU A 130 -2.92 4.19 -1.09
C LEU A 130 -3.56 2.84 -0.81
N ALA A 131 -3.11 1.82 -1.53
CA ALA A 131 -3.37 0.42 -1.21
C ALA A 131 -2.06 -0.31 -0.93
N ALA A 132 -2.00 -1.03 0.19
CA ALA A 132 -0.87 -1.88 0.54
C ALA A 132 -1.16 -3.33 0.13
N ILE A 133 -0.37 -3.84 -0.81
CA ILE A 133 -0.49 -5.21 -1.31
C ILE A 133 0.64 -6.04 -0.70
N PRO A 134 0.34 -7.10 0.09
CA PRO A 134 1.34 -8.03 0.59
C PRO A 134 2.11 -8.71 -0.53
N ARG A 135 3.43 -8.87 -0.36
CA ARG A 135 4.35 -9.46 -1.34
C ARG A 135 5.21 -10.58 -0.74
N ASP A 136 4.99 -10.97 0.51
CA ASP A 136 5.80 -11.98 1.18
C ASP A 136 5.78 -13.34 0.46
N GLY A 137 4.66 -13.71 -0.16
CA GLY A 137 4.54 -14.93 -0.98
C GLY A 137 5.38 -14.96 -2.26
N LEU A 138 6.07 -13.86 -2.58
CA LEU A 138 6.88 -13.69 -3.79
C LEU A 138 8.38 -13.59 -3.51
N VAL A 139 8.77 -13.72 -2.24
CA VAL A 139 10.18 -13.81 -1.86
C VAL A 139 10.82 -15.00 -2.57
N GLY A 140 11.93 -14.74 -3.26
CA GLY A 140 12.66 -15.75 -4.04
C GLY A 140 11.99 -16.18 -5.35
N LYS A 141 10.79 -15.69 -5.67
CA LYS A 141 10.08 -16.03 -6.91
C LYS A 141 10.39 -15.06 -8.05
N ARG A 142 10.54 -15.61 -9.25
CA ARG A 142 10.79 -14.90 -10.51
C ARG A 142 9.87 -15.42 -11.61
N GLY A 143 9.72 -14.64 -12.69
CA GLY A 143 8.91 -15.00 -13.86
C GLY A 143 7.41 -15.07 -13.57
N GLN A 144 6.96 -14.56 -12.43
CA GLN A 144 5.57 -14.64 -12.00
C GLN A 144 4.70 -13.67 -12.79
N THR A 145 3.51 -14.08 -13.19
CA THR A 145 2.49 -13.13 -13.67
C THR A 145 1.43 -12.95 -12.60
N ILE A 146 1.27 -11.73 -12.11
CA ILE A 146 0.40 -11.42 -10.99
C ILE A 146 -0.63 -10.40 -11.44
N LEU A 147 -1.90 -10.77 -11.34
CA LEU A 147 -3.02 -9.95 -11.79
C LEU A 147 -3.81 -9.45 -10.59
N TYR A 148 -4.10 -8.15 -10.56
CA TYR A 148 -4.95 -7.51 -9.57
C TYR A 148 -6.20 -6.98 -10.24
N ASN A 149 -7.36 -7.41 -9.75
CA ASN A 149 -8.64 -6.90 -10.20
C ASN A 149 -9.05 -5.68 -9.36
N MET A 150 -8.76 -4.50 -9.89
CA MET A 150 -9.15 -3.20 -9.32
C MET A 150 -10.47 -2.67 -9.91
N SER A 151 -11.11 -3.44 -10.79
CA SER A 151 -12.37 -3.08 -11.43
C SER A 151 -13.55 -3.27 -10.46
N SER A 152 -14.72 -2.75 -10.83
CA SER A 152 -15.94 -2.89 -10.03
C SER A 152 -16.65 -4.24 -10.20
N TYR A 153 -16.13 -5.15 -11.06
CA TYR A 153 -16.77 -6.42 -11.41
C TYR A 153 -15.79 -7.59 -11.45
N PRO A 154 -16.28 -8.85 -11.38
CA PRO A 154 -15.43 -10.02 -11.58
C PRO A 154 -14.83 -10.05 -13.00
N ILE A 155 -13.62 -10.60 -13.10
CA ILE A 155 -12.91 -10.81 -14.36
C ILE A 155 -12.57 -12.28 -14.47
N VAL A 156 -12.72 -12.86 -15.66
CA VAL A 156 -12.12 -14.16 -15.99
C VAL A 156 -11.06 -13.96 -17.04
N GLY A 157 -10.10 -14.86 -17.13
CA GLY A 157 -9.07 -14.75 -18.13
C GLY A 157 -8.35 -16.05 -18.40
N GLU A 158 -7.52 -15.98 -19.43
CA GLU A 158 -6.64 -17.05 -19.86
C GLU A 158 -5.28 -16.46 -20.25
N SER A 159 -4.20 -17.11 -19.85
CA SER A 159 -2.84 -16.76 -20.22
C SER A 159 -2.00 -18.03 -20.37
N GLY A 160 -1.36 -18.24 -21.52
CA GLY A 160 -0.52 -19.41 -21.75
C GLY A 160 -1.22 -20.75 -21.51
N GLY A 161 -2.55 -20.84 -21.74
CA GLY A 161 -3.37 -22.02 -21.47
C GLY A 161 -3.89 -22.13 -20.03
N GLU A 162 -3.38 -21.34 -19.09
CA GLU A 162 -3.88 -21.27 -17.72
C GLU A 162 -5.10 -20.35 -17.63
N ARG A 163 -6.22 -20.87 -17.10
CA ARG A 163 -7.45 -20.11 -16.88
C ARG A 163 -7.59 -19.68 -15.43
N PHE A 164 -8.10 -18.49 -15.20
CA PHE A 164 -8.30 -17.94 -13.87
C PHE A 164 -9.57 -17.09 -13.76
N SER A 165 -10.02 -16.89 -12.53
CA SER A 165 -11.12 -15.99 -12.18
C SER A 165 -10.70 -15.09 -11.02
N LEU A 166 -11.00 -13.80 -11.16
CA LEU A 166 -10.69 -12.75 -10.20
C LEU A 166 -11.98 -12.08 -9.75
N LYS A 167 -12.37 -12.32 -8.49
CA LYS A 167 -13.38 -11.49 -7.82
C LYS A 167 -12.93 -10.03 -7.75
N ARG A 168 -13.88 -9.11 -7.57
CA ARG A 168 -13.59 -7.68 -7.31
C ARG A 168 -12.61 -7.54 -6.14
N GLY A 169 -11.55 -6.75 -6.33
CA GLY A 169 -10.48 -6.56 -5.33
C GLY A 169 -9.60 -7.79 -5.11
N GLY A 170 -9.83 -8.88 -5.85
CA GLY A 170 -9.04 -10.10 -5.79
C GLY A 170 -7.77 -10.01 -6.63
N TYR A 171 -6.90 -10.99 -6.45
CA TYR A 171 -5.71 -11.17 -7.26
C TYR A 171 -5.46 -12.65 -7.56
N ALA A 172 -4.65 -12.92 -8.57
CA ALA A 172 -4.12 -14.25 -8.86
C ALA A 172 -2.63 -14.15 -9.19
N GLU A 173 -1.89 -15.18 -8.78
CA GLU A 173 -0.54 -15.47 -9.23
C GLU A 173 -0.64 -16.66 -10.17
N ILE A 174 -0.21 -16.48 -11.41
CA ILE A 174 -0.25 -17.50 -12.47
C ILE A 174 1.14 -17.67 -13.08
N HIS A 175 1.38 -18.84 -13.66
CA HIS A 175 2.67 -19.23 -14.25
C HIS A 175 2.47 -19.61 -15.72
N PRO A 176 2.11 -18.64 -16.58
CA PRO A 176 1.75 -18.94 -17.94
C PRO A 176 2.97 -19.42 -18.74
N GLU A 177 2.75 -20.43 -19.59
CA GLU A 177 3.80 -20.91 -20.48
C GLU A 177 3.95 -19.99 -21.70
N ALA A 178 5.19 -19.61 -22.01
CA ALA A 178 5.51 -18.87 -23.21
C ALA A 178 5.39 -19.76 -24.45
N ASN A 179 4.90 -19.19 -25.56
CA ASN A 179 4.85 -19.90 -26.82
C ASN A 179 6.24 -20.08 -27.45
N LYS A 180 6.31 -20.76 -28.60
CA LYS A 180 7.56 -21.04 -29.33
C LYS A 180 8.40 -19.80 -29.68
N ASN A 181 7.78 -18.61 -29.73
CA ASN A 181 8.45 -17.33 -29.99
C ASN A 181 8.79 -16.58 -28.69
N ASN A 182 8.81 -17.28 -27.55
CA ASN A 182 9.00 -16.73 -26.21
C ASN A 182 8.03 -15.58 -25.87
N ASN A 183 6.79 -15.66 -26.35
CA ASN A 183 5.75 -14.68 -26.05
C ASN A 183 4.69 -15.25 -25.11
N LEU A 184 4.23 -14.41 -24.18
CA LEU A 184 3.05 -14.62 -23.36
C LEU A 184 1.85 -13.90 -23.97
N SER A 185 0.67 -14.47 -23.77
CA SER A 185 -0.61 -13.86 -24.14
C SER A 185 -1.49 -13.72 -22.90
N LEU A 186 -2.33 -12.71 -22.87
CA LEU A 186 -3.33 -12.51 -21.82
C LEU A 186 -4.63 -12.10 -22.49
N ARG A 187 -5.70 -12.86 -22.22
CA ARG A 187 -7.06 -12.53 -22.60
C ARG A 187 -7.89 -12.39 -21.35
N LEU A 188 -8.63 -11.30 -21.25
CA LEU A 188 -9.53 -11.02 -20.14
C LEU A 188 -10.94 -10.82 -20.68
N ALA A 189 -11.90 -11.43 -19.99
CA ALA A 189 -13.31 -11.29 -20.26
C ALA A 189 -14.05 -10.81 -19.00
N ARG A 190 -15.16 -10.14 -19.25
CA ARG A 190 -16.09 -9.68 -18.20
C ARG A 190 -17.51 -10.08 -18.59
N TYR A 191 -18.38 -10.16 -17.59
CA TYR A 191 -19.78 -10.49 -17.82
C TYR A 191 -20.55 -9.24 -18.27
N ALA A 192 -21.16 -9.29 -19.46
CA ALA A 192 -21.96 -8.22 -20.04
C ALA A 192 -22.98 -8.80 -21.03
N ASN A 193 -24.20 -8.25 -21.06
CA ASN A 193 -25.29 -8.73 -21.92
C ASN A 193 -25.55 -10.24 -21.75
N ASP A 194 -25.62 -10.70 -20.51
CA ASP A 194 -25.86 -12.08 -20.09
C ASP A 194 -24.81 -13.12 -20.55
N ASP A 195 -23.65 -12.69 -21.05
CA ASP A 195 -22.55 -13.57 -21.45
C ASP A 195 -21.15 -13.01 -21.09
N TRP A 196 -20.13 -13.87 -21.11
CA TRP A 196 -18.73 -13.48 -20.94
C TRP A 196 -18.16 -12.95 -22.26
N GLN A 197 -17.84 -11.66 -22.29
CA GLN A 197 -17.30 -11.00 -23.46
C GLN A 197 -15.84 -10.62 -23.25
N VAL A 198 -14.99 -10.91 -24.24
CA VAL A 198 -13.58 -10.51 -24.23
C VAL A 198 -13.50 -8.99 -24.24
N ALA A 199 -12.89 -8.43 -23.19
CA ALA A 199 -12.76 -6.99 -22.98
C ALA A 199 -11.32 -6.48 -23.20
N PHE A 200 -10.34 -7.38 -23.14
CA PHE A 200 -8.94 -7.05 -23.36
C PHE A 200 -8.15 -8.27 -23.86
N SER A 201 -7.19 -8.03 -24.75
CA SER A 201 -6.23 -9.03 -25.21
C SER A 201 -4.89 -8.37 -25.48
N THR A 202 -3.80 -9.00 -25.06
CA THR A 202 -2.45 -8.52 -25.33
C THR A 202 -1.47 -9.68 -25.46
N VAL A 203 -0.34 -9.43 -26.12
CA VAL A 203 0.79 -10.35 -26.30
C VAL A 203 2.08 -9.59 -26.01
N TRP A 204 3.04 -10.23 -25.35
CA TRP A 204 4.34 -9.63 -25.04
C TRP A 204 5.45 -10.65 -24.89
N GLY A 205 6.69 -10.19 -25.02
CA GLY A 205 7.86 -11.02 -24.78
C GLY A 205 7.97 -11.44 -23.32
N ASN A 206 8.19 -12.72 -23.08
CA ASN A 206 8.43 -13.26 -21.75
C ASN A 206 9.81 -12.83 -21.24
N ASN A 207 9.87 -12.37 -19.99
CA ASN A 207 11.12 -12.15 -19.27
C ASN A 207 11.07 -12.95 -17.96
N PRO A 208 11.74 -14.11 -17.88
CA PRO A 208 11.67 -14.99 -16.72
C PRO A 208 12.39 -14.45 -15.47
N ASP A 209 13.20 -13.39 -15.62
CA ASP A 209 13.93 -12.78 -14.50
C ASP A 209 13.10 -11.71 -13.78
N LEU A 210 11.98 -11.28 -14.36
CA LEU A 210 11.10 -10.26 -13.81
C LEU A 210 9.71 -10.82 -13.53
N ASN A 211 9.09 -10.31 -12.48
CA ASN A 211 7.67 -10.54 -12.24
C ASN A 211 6.88 -9.52 -13.06
N THR A 212 5.83 -9.97 -13.74
CA THR A 212 4.90 -9.13 -14.50
C THR A 212 3.67 -8.85 -13.63
N LEU A 213 3.35 -7.58 -13.45
CA LEU A 213 2.17 -7.14 -12.71
C LEU A 213 1.13 -6.57 -13.68
N PHE A 214 -0.12 -7.02 -13.57
CA PHE A 214 -1.25 -6.45 -14.27
C PHE A 214 -2.24 -5.85 -13.27
N PHE A 215 -2.63 -4.61 -13.50
CA PHE A 215 -3.71 -3.96 -12.77
C PHE A 215 -4.86 -3.70 -13.72
N ILE A 216 -6.04 -4.24 -13.40
CA ILE A 216 -7.23 -4.21 -14.24
C ILE A 216 -8.22 -3.22 -13.63
N PHE A 217 -8.67 -2.24 -14.41
CA PHE A 217 -9.56 -1.15 -13.98
C PHE A 217 -10.80 -1.06 -14.87
N ASP A 218 -11.81 -0.36 -14.38
CA ASP A 218 -12.91 0.12 -15.22
C ASP A 218 -12.38 1.15 -16.22
N ALA A 219 -12.68 1.00 -17.52
CA ALA A 219 -12.22 1.95 -18.51
C ALA A 219 -12.91 3.32 -18.37
N ARG A 220 -12.14 4.40 -18.56
CA ARG A 220 -12.69 5.76 -18.66
C ARG A 220 -13.46 5.92 -19.98
N GLY A 221 -14.78 5.99 -19.93
CA GLY A 221 -15.61 6.36 -21.08
C GLY A 221 -16.46 5.27 -21.74
N GLY A 222 -16.65 4.11 -21.08
CA GLY A 222 -17.64 3.13 -21.55
C GLY A 222 -17.90 2.03 -20.54
N LYS A 223 -19.19 1.73 -20.30
CA LYS A 223 -19.63 0.60 -19.47
C LYS A 223 -19.08 -0.75 -19.98
N ASP A 224 -18.69 -0.75 -21.26
CA ASP A 224 -18.12 -1.79 -22.14
C ASP A 224 -16.77 -2.44 -21.80
N LYS A 225 -15.85 -1.66 -21.22
CA LYS A 225 -14.41 -1.84 -21.43
C LYS A 225 -13.64 -1.88 -20.11
N ILE A 226 -12.51 -2.61 -20.13
CA ILE A 226 -11.51 -2.57 -19.07
C ILE A 226 -10.25 -1.85 -19.54
N GLU A 227 -9.60 -1.16 -18.62
CA GLU A 227 -8.25 -0.63 -18.80
C GLU A 227 -7.27 -1.55 -18.07
N VAL A 228 -6.14 -1.87 -18.70
CA VAL A 228 -5.12 -2.73 -18.10
C VAL A 228 -3.79 -2.02 -18.11
N LYS A 229 -3.18 -1.87 -16.94
CA LYS A 229 -1.81 -1.34 -16.79
C LYS A 229 -0.86 -2.48 -16.46
N ARG A 230 0.22 -2.60 -17.23
CA ARG A 230 1.26 -3.62 -17.04
C ARG A 230 2.55 -2.99 -16.52
N PHE A 231 3.16 -3.63 -15.54
CA PHE A 231 4.46 -3.25 -14.97
C PHE A 231 5.37 -4.46 -14.82
N TYR A 232 6.67 -4.20 -14.78
CA TYR A 232 7.65 -5.19 -14.37
C TYR A 232 8.14 -4.87 -12.96
N ASP A 233 8.31 -5.91 -12.17
CA ASP A 233 8.86 -5.85 -10.81
C ASP A 233 10.05 -6.79 -10.70
N SER A 234 11.16 -6.28 -10.19
CA SER A 234 12.31 -7.12 -9.86
C SER A 234 11.94 -8.08 -8.72
N PRO A 235 12.46 -9.32 -8.73
CA PRO A 235 12.24 -10.28 -7.64
C PRO A 235 12.59 -9.70 -6.27
N ILE A 236 11.91 -10.18 -5.23
CA ILE A 236 12.32 -9.90 -3.85
C ILE A 236 13.38 -10.94 -3.50
N PRO A 237 14.63 -10.52 -3.17
CA PRO A 237 15.69 -11.47 -2.87
C PRO A 237 15.36 -12.27 -1.61
N THR A 238 15.73 -13.55 -1.60
CA THR A 238 15.73 -14.35 -0.38
C THR A 238 16.76 -13.75 0.58
N PRO A 239 16.42 -13.48 1.85
CA PRO A 239 17.43 -13.04 2.81
C PRO A 239 18.52 -14.10 2.93
N PRO A 240 19.80 -13.70 3.15
CA PRO A 240 20.86 -14.65 3.38
C PRO A 240 20.53 -15.52 4.60
N PRO A 241 20.98 -16.79 4.64
CA PRO A 241 20.91 -17.59 5.85
C PRO A 241 21.53 -16.81 7.02
N PRO A 242 21.01 -16.94 8.25
CA PRO A 242 21.68 -16.34 9.41
C PRO A 242 23.12 -16.84 9.44
N GLU A 243 24.07 -15.90 9.52
CA GLU A 243 25.47 -16.26 9.74
C GLU A 243 25.53 -17.10 11.02
N VAL A 244 25.94 -18.36 10.87
CA VAL A 244 26.21 -19.23 12.02
C VAL A 244 27.42 -18.63 12.71
N SER A 245 27.17 -17.77 13.69
CA SER A 245 28.21 -17.21 14.54
C SER A 245 28.74 -18.33 15.43
N GLY A 246 29.85 -18.95 15.02
CA GLY A 246 30.63 -19.85 15.85
C GLY A 246 30.75 -21.28 15.31
N LEU A 247 31.90 -21.55 14.69
CA LEU A 247 32.70 -22.74 14.96
C LEU A 247 34.10 -22.28 15.35
#